data_AF-A0A6P7II53-F1
#
_entry.id   AF-A0A6P7II53-F1
#
_cell.length_a   1.000
_cell.length_b   1.000
_cell.length_c   1.000
_cell.angle_alpha   90.00
_cell.angle_beta   90.00
_cell.angle_gamma   90.00
#
_symmetry.space_group_name_H-M   'P 1'
#
loop_
_entity.id
_entity.type
_entity.pdbx_description
1 polymer ?
#
loop_
_entity_poly.entity_id
_entity_poly.type
_entity_poly.pdbx_seq_one_letter_code
_entity_poly.pdbx_strand_id
1 'polypeptide(L)'
;MSTKMEEKLEAIHRKINLMGIPQLVLLTKVDEACPLVKEDVRNIYKSGYIKDMMQEVSARLGVPLSCIVPVKNYNEELELDMNCDILLLSAVIQMLRQVDSYFDDLSDRLSNPKTVRTLCFFMVLFAFVWGFVSLLV
;
A
#
# COMPACT_ATOMS: atom_id res chain seq x y z
N MET A 1 0.71 17.71 -7.83
CA MET A 1 0.46 16.82 -9.00
C MET A 1 -0.11 17.64 -10.16
N SER A 2 0.12 17.22 -11.40
CA SER A 2 -0.59 17.77 -12.57
C SER A 2 -2.04 17.25 -12.56
N THR A 3 -3.01 18.10 -12.89
CA THR A 3 -4.45 17.76 -12.90
C THR A 3 -4.75 16.50 -13.70
N LYS A 4 -4.09 16.31 -14.84
CA LYS A 4 -4.22 15.11 -15.68
C LYS A 4 -3.80 13.81 -15.01
N MET A 5 -2.85 13.86 -14.06
CA MET A 5 -2.45 12.68 -13.30
C MET A 5 -3.45 12.34 -12.19
N GLU A 6 -4.03 13.36 -11.58
CA GLU A 6 -5.05 13.18 -10.53
C GLU A 6 -6.28 12.50 -11.10
N GLU A 7 -6.79 12.97 -12.25
CA GLU A 7 -7.92 12.35 -12.93
C GLU A 7 -7.67 10.87 -13.25
N LYS A 8 -6.43 10.52 -13.64
CA LYS A 8 -6.04 9.13 -13.90
C LYS A 8 -6.01 8.30 -12.62
N LEU A 9 -5.42 8.82 -11.54
CA LEU A 9 -5.40 8.12 -10.25
C LEU A 9 -6.83 7.95 -9.71
N GLU A 10 -7.67 8.97 -9.84
CA GLU A 10 -9.07 8.90 -9.41
C GLU A 10 -9.85 7.86 -10.23
N ALA A 11 -9.66 7.81 -11.55
CA ALA A 11 -10.28 6.80 -12.41
C ALA A 11 -9.84 5.38 -12.02
N ILE A 12 -8.55 5.19 -11.71
CA ILE A 12 -8.01 3.92 -11.21
C ILE A 12 -8.65 3.60 -9.85
N HIS A 13 -8.66 4.56 -8.93
CA HIS A 13 -9.20 4.40 -7.57
C HIS A 13 -10.66 3.96 -7.60
N ARG A 14 -11.50 4.61 -8.42
CA ARG A 14 -12.91 4.25 -8.62
C ARG A 14 -13.05 2.82 -9.15
N LYS A 15 -12.25 2.44 -10.15
CA LYS A 15 -12.30 1.09 -10.74
C LYS A 15 -11.88 0.01 -9.74
N ILE A 16 -10.85 0.28 -8.96
CA ILE A 16 -10.34 -0.66 -7.94
C ILE A 16 -11.35 -0.81 -6.79
N ASN A 17 -11.98 0.28 -6.34
CA ASN A 17 -13.04 0.23 -5.33
C ASN A 17 -14.26 -0.58 -5.80
N LEU A 18 -14.65 -0.49 -7.08
CA LEU A 18 -15.71 -1.34 -7.65
C LEU A 18 -15.37 -2.84 -7.60
N MET A 19 -14.08 -3.18 -7.67
CA MET A 19 -13.60 -4.56 -7.53
C MET A 19 -13.44 -4.99 -6.07
N GLY A 20 -13.59 -4.05 -5.12
CA GLY A 20 -13.40 -4.30 -3.69
C GLY A 20 -11.94 -4.49 -3.28
N ILE A 21 -10.99 -4.18 -4.15
CA ILE A 21 -9.56 -4.41 -3.88
C ILE A 21 -9.06 -3.29 -2.95
N PRO A 22 -8.39 -3.61 -1.84
CA PRO A 22 -7.87 -2.61 -0.92
C PRO A 22 -6.72 -1.81 -1.55
N GLN A 23 -6.64 -0.52 -1.21
CA GLN A 23 -5.64 0.40 -1.73
C GLN A 23 -4.85 1.03 -0.59
N LEU A 24 -3.53 1.04 -0.73
CA LEU A 24 -2.59 1.68 0.18
C LEU A 24 -1.73 2.67 -0.60
N VAL A 25 -1.56 3.87 -0.07
CA VAL A 25 -0.73 4.93 -0.64
C VAL A 25 0.55 5.04 0.19
N LEU A 26 1.69 4.81 -0.44
CA LEU A 26 2.98 5.08 0.18
C LEU A 26 3.39 6.52 -0.11
N LEU A 27 3.58 7.31 0.95
CA LEU A 27 4.13 8.64 0.84
C LEU A 27 5.65 8.53 1.03
N THR A 28 6.39 8.54 -0.08
CA THR A 28 7.84 8.39 -0.11
C THR A 28 8.54 9.75 -0.05
N LYS A 29 9.87 9.75 0.18
CA LYS A 29 10.72 10.96 0.19
C LYS A 29 10.27 12.01 1.23
N VAL A 30 9.74 11.55 2.36
CA VAL A 30 9.28 12.43 3.46
C VAL A 30 10.42 13.18 4.15
N ASP A 31 11.63 12.65 4.06
CA ASP A 31 12.88 13.23 4.53
C ASP A 31 13.37 14.39 3.64
N GLU A 32 13.18 14.30 2.33
CA GLU A 32 13.44 15.43 1.41
C GLU A 32 12.42 16.56 1.64
N ALA A 33 11.19 16.20 1.96
CA ALA A 33 10.09 17.15 2.12
C ALA A 33 10.12 17.90 3.46
N CYS A 34 10.66 17.29 4.53
CA CYS A 34 10.67 17.87 5.87
C CYS A 34 12.06 17.76 6.53
N PRO A 35 12.74 18.88 6.83
CA PRO A 35 14.07 18.85 7.44
C PRO A 35 14.10 18.18 8.82
N LEU A 36 12.99 18.27 9.58
CA LEU A 36 12.84 17.61 10.89
C LEU A 36 12.84 16.08 10.78
N VAL A 37 12.34 15.55 9.66
CA VAL A 37 12.35 14.12 9.35
C VAL A 37 13.71 13.68 8.82
N LYS A 38 14.39 14.56 8.07
CA LYS A 38 15.76 14.33 7.61
C LYS A 38 16.74 14.18 8.77
N GLU A 39 16.58 15.00 9.81
CA GLU A 39 17.41 14.94 11.01
C GLU A 39 17.10 13.69 11.85
N ASP A 40 15.81 13.40 12.06
CA ASP A 40 15.38 12.21 12.79
C ASP A 40 14.08 11.65 12.19
N VAL A 41 14.21 10.45 11.60
CA VAL A 41 13.13 9.69 10.96
C VAL A 41 11.95 9.44 11.91
N ARG A 42 12.19 9.40 13.23
CA ARG A 42 11.14 9.23 14.25
C ARG A 42 10.17 10.41 14.32
N ASN A 43 10.50 11.54 13.69
CA ASN A 43 9.64 12.72 13.63
C ASN A 43 8.57 12.65 12.53
N ILE A 44 8.53 11.61 11.70
CA ILE A 44 7.54 11.47 10.61
C ILE A 44 6.11 11.68 11.09
N TYR A 45 5.72 11.01 12.18
CA TYR A 45 4.37 11.14 12.74
C TYR A 45 4.20 12.30 13.73
N LYS A 46 5.29 13.01 14.05
CA LYS A 46 5.27 14.18 14.95
C LYS A 46 5.23 15.50 14.17
N SER A 47 5.72 15.50 12.94
CA SER A 47 5.79 16.67 12.09
C SER A 47 4.39 17.08 11.62
N GLY A 48 3.98 18.31 11.95
CA GLY A 48 2.75 18.90 11.43
C GLY A 48 2.74 18.98 9.90
N TYR A 49 3.90 19.24 9.29
CA TYR A 49 4.03 19.32 7.84
C TYR A 49 3.72 17.98 7.13
N ILE A 50 4.22 16.86 7.66
CA ILE A 50 3.91 15.54 7.10
C ILE A 50 2.43 15.21 7.28
N LYS A 51 1.85 15.58 8.42
CA LYS A 51 0.42 15.40 8.68
C LYS A 51 -0.44 16.18 7.67
N ASP A 52 -0.11 17.44 7.41
CA ASP A 52 -0.83 18.27 6.45
C ASP A 52 -0.69 17.71 5.02
N MET A 53 0.49 17.21 4.66
CA MET A 53 0.72 16.53 3.38
C MET A 53 -0.13 15.26 3.24
N MET A 54 -0.22 14.44 4.29
CA MET A 54 -1.10 13.27 4.29
C MET A 54 -2.57 13.67 4.13
N GLN A 55 -3.01 14.76 4.76
CA GLN A 55 -4.37 15.30 4.60
C GLN A 55 -4.62 15.79 3.18
N GLU A 56 -3.67 16.48 2.57
CA GLU A 56 -3.77 16.92 1.18
C GLU A 56 -3.89 15.72 0.23
N VAL A 57 -3.04 14.71 0.39
CA VAL A 57 -3.07 13.48 -0.42
C VAL A 57 -4.38 12.73 -0.22
N SER A 58 -4.88 12.64 1.02
CA SER A 58 -6.18 12.05 1.33
C SER A 58 -7.31 12.75 0.60
N ALA A 59 -7.35 14.09 0.65
CA ALA A 59 -8.38 14.88 -0.03
C ALA A 59 -8.30 14.77 -1.56
N ARG A 60 -7.09 14.73 -2.13
CA ARG A 60 -6.89 14.68 -3.59
C ARG A 60 -7.16 13.30 -4.19
N LEU A 61 -6.80 12.23 -3.48
CA LEU A 61 -6.95 10.86 -3.97
C LEU A 61 -8.24 10.18 -3.51
N GLY A 62 -8.97 10.79 -2.56
CA GLY A 62 -10.19 10.22 -2.00
C GLY A 62 -9.94 8.99 -1.11
N VAL A 63 -8.71 8.81 -0.63
CA VAL A 63 -8.34 7.69 0.26
C VAL A 63 -8.38 8.13 1.72
N PRO A 64 -8.78 7.26 2.66
CA PRO A 64 -8.75 7.60 4.08
C PRO A 64 -7.29 7.75 4.54
N LEU A 65 -7.07 8.61 5.53
CA LEU A 65 -5.74 8.83 6.13
C LEU A 65 -5.09 7.54 6.64
N SER A 66 -5.89 6.58 7.09
CA SER A 66 -5.42 5.26 7.55
C SER A 66 -4.76 4.43 6.45
N CYS A 67 -5.03 4.73 5.18
CA CYS A 67 -4.44 4.07 4.03
C CYS A 67 -3.21 4.81 3.48
N ILE A 68 -2.78 5.89 4.11
CA ILE A 68 -1.59 6.64 3.70
C ILE A 68 -0.48 6.31 4.68
N VAL A 69 0.61 5.72 4.18
CA VAL A 69 1.75 5.32 4.99
C VAL A 69 2.98 6.12 4.57
N PRO A 70 3.45 7.07 5.39
CA PRO A 70 4.71 7.73 5.14
C PRO A 70 5.87 6.77 5.35
N VAL A 71 6.79 6.73 4.38
CA VAL A 71 7.99 5.89 4.38
C VAL A 71 9.19 6.71 3.92
N LYS A 72 10.34 6.43 4.53
CA LYS A 72 11.64 6.85 4.01
C LYS A 72 12.21 5.69 3.19
N ASN A 73 12.66 5.99 1.98
CA ASN A 73 13.37 5.00 1.16
C ASN A 73 14.87 5.20 1.34
N TYR A 74 15.63 4.10 1.32
CA TYR A 74 17.07 4.19 1.12
C TYR A 74 17.35 4.67 -0.31
N ASN A 75 18.21 5.66 -0.45
CA ASN A 75 18.56 6.21 -1.76
C ASN A 75 20.08 6.35 -1.92
N GLU A 76 20.72 7.13 -1.05
CA GLU A 76 22.17 7.43 -1.13
C GLU A 76 22.94 6.87 0.09
N GLU A 77 22.23 6.37 1.09
CA GLU A 77 22.82 5.86 2.32
C GLU A 77 23.51 4.51 2.08
N LEU A 78 24.77 4.42 2.51
CA LEU A 78 25.54 3.18 2.51
C LEU A 78 25.25 2.31 3.74
N GLU A 79 24.92 2.95 4.87
CA GLU A 79 24.66 2.29 6.14
C GLU A 79 23.16 2.13 6.37
N LEU A 80 22.77 1.02 6.99
CA LEU A 80 21.39 0.75 7.36
C LEU A 80 20.97 1.57 8.58
N ASP A 81 19.73 2.04 8.59
CA ASP A 81 19.11 2.73 9.72
C ASP A 81 17.90 1.95 10.22
N MET A 82 17.97 1.54 11.49
CA MET A 82 16.93 0.73 12.12
C MET A 82 15.56 1.43 12.12
N ASN A 83 15.51 2.77 12.22
CA ASN A 83 14.24 3.49 12.22
C ASN A 83 13.59 3.46 10.83
N CYS A 84 14.39 3.60 9.78
CA CYS A 84 13.98 3.41 8.40
C CYS A 84 13.44 1.99 8.17
N ASP A 85 14.16 0.96 8.64
CA ASP A 85 13.73 -0.44 8.51
C ASP A 85 12.40 -0.70 9.22
N ILE A 86 12.21 -0.14 10.43
CA ILE A 86 10.95 -0.25 11.16
C ILE A 86 9.80 0.36 10.35
N LEU A 87 10.00 1.48 9.67
CA LEU A 87 8.95 2.11 8.84
C LEU A 87 8.63 1.30 7.59
N LEU A 88 9.65 0.78 6.91
CA LEU A 88 9.47 -0.07 5.73
C LEU A 88 8.75 -1.36 6.12
N LEU A 89 9.17 -2.01 7.21
CA LEU A 89 8.51 -3.21 7.73
C LEU A 89 7.08 -2.91 8.17
N SER A 90 6.83 -1.75 8.79
CA SER A 90 5.48 -1.31 9.14
C SER A 90 4.60 -1.14 7.91
N ALA A 91 5.13 -0.59 6.81
CA ALA A 91 4.39 -0.48 5.55
C ALA A 91 4.04 -1.86 4.97
N VAL A 92 4.98 -2.81 5.00
CA VAL A 92 4.72 -4.20 4.56
C VAL A 92 3.65 -4.86 5.42
N ILE A 93 3.72 -4.71 6.74
CA ILE A 93 2.69 -5.25 7.66
C ILE A 93 1.32 -4.66 7.33
N GLN A 94 1.23 -3.35 7.02
CA GLN A 94 -0.03 -2.74 6.62
C GLN A 94 -0.54 -3.30 5.29
N MET A 95 0.33 -3.56 4.31
CA MET A 95 -0.08 -4.22 3.07
C MET A 95 -0.65 -5.63 3.33
N LEU A 96 0.03 -6.43 4.16
CA LEU A 96 -0.43 -7.78 4.49
C LEU A 96 -1.79 -7.76 5.20
N ARG A 97 -1.98 -6.86 6.17
CA ARG A 97 -3.27 -6.69 6.86
C ARG A 97 -4.42 -6.34 5.91
N GLN A 98 -4.14 -5.50 4.91
CA GLN A 98 -5.13 -5.14 3.89
C GLN A 98 -5.48 -6.36 3.02
N VAL A 99 -4.48 -7.15 2.65
CA VAL A 99 -4.68 -8.39 1.89
C VAL A 99 -5.50 -9.40 2.70
N ASP A 100 -5.18 -9.60 3.98
CA ASP A 100 -5.92 -10.51 4.85
C ASP A 100 -7.38 -10.07 5.02
N SER A 101 -7.61 -8.78 5.30
CA SER A 101 -8.97 -8.21 5.40
C SER A 101 -9.77 -8.40 4.12
N TYR A 102 -9.14 -8.27 2.95
CA TYR A 102 -9.79 -8.51 1.67
C TYR A 102 -10.15 -9.98 1.47
N PHE A 103 -9.29 -10.91 1.90
CA PHE A 103 -9.58 -12.34 1.82
C PHE A 103 -10.69 -12.76 2.78
N ASP A 104 -10.79 -12.15 3.95
CA ASP A 104 -11.90 -12.38 4.88
C ASP A 104 -13.23 -11.95 4.25
N ASP A 105 -13.30 -10.71 3.72
CA ASP A 105 -14.47 -10.20 3.01
C ASP A 105 -14.83 -11.07 1.78
N LEU A 106 -13.82 -11.53 1.06
CA LEU A 106 -14.01 -12.41 -0.09
C LEU A 106 -14.55 -13.77 0.37
N SER A 107 -14.00 -14.37 1.41
CA SER A 107 -14.45 -15.64 1.99
C SER A 107 -15.92 -15.56 2.41
N ASP A 108 -16.33 -14.48 3.07
CA ASP A 108 -17.72 -14.24 3.44
C ASP A 108 -18.63 -14.18 2.22
N ARG A 109 -18.21 -13.53 1.13
CA ARG A 109 -18.96 -13.52 -0.15
C ARG A 109 -19.00 -14.88 -0.82
N LEU A 110 -17.95 -15.70 -0.64
CA LEU A 110 -17.81 -17.04 -1.22
C LEU A 110 -18.54 -18.13 -0.44
N SER A 111 -18.85 -17.90 0.84
CA SER A 111 -19.72 -18.79 1.63
C SER A 111 -21.13 -18.93 1.02
N ASN A 112 -21.46 -18.11 0.02
CA ASN A 112 -22.54 -18.32 -0.94
C ASN A 112 -22.18 -19.44 -1.96
N PRO A 113 -22.88 -20.59 -2.02
CA PRO A 113 -22.41 -21.86 -2.60
C PRO A 113 -22.07 -21.87 -4.10
N LYS A 114 -22.28 -20.78 -4.85
CA LYS A 114 -22.04 -20.73 -6.30
C LYS A 114 -20.61 -20.33 -6.68
N THR A 115 -19.83 -19.73 -5.77
CA THR A 115 -18.56 -19.07 -6.13
C THR A 115 -17.32 -19.88 -5.72
N VAL A 116 -17.44 -20.77 -4.73
CA VAL A 116 -16.36 -21.65 -4.23
C VAL A 116 -15.73 -22.51 -5.35
N ARG A 117 -16.55 -22.97 -6.30
CA ARG A 117 -16.09 -23.85 -7.39
C ARG A 117 -15.21 -23.14 -8.42
N THR A 118 -15.38 -21.83 -8.60
CA THR A 118 -14.57 -21.02 -9.53
C THR A 118 -13.24 -20.61 -8.91
N LEU A 119 -13.21 -20.35 -7.59
CA LEU A 119 -11.98 -19.94 -6.91
C LEU A 119 -10.98 -21.10 -6.72
N CYS A 120 -11.46 -22.33 -6.48
CA CYS A 120 -10.62 -23.52 -6.45
C CYS A 120 -9.84 -23.70 -7.76
N PHE A 121 -10.47 -23.35 -8.90
CA PHE A 121 -9.82 -23.39 -10.21
C PHE A 121 -8.71 -22.33 -10.34
N PHE A 122 -8.93 -21.12 -9.80
CA PHE A 122 -7.95 -20.03 -9.85
C PHE A 122 -6.78 -20.23 -8.88
N MET A 123 -7.02 -20.72 -7.67
CA MET A 123 -5.93 -21.02 -6.71
C MET A 123 -5.04 -22.16 -7.21
N VAL A 124 -5.61 -23.21 -7.82
CA VAL A 124 -4.82 -24.29 -8.43
C VAL A 124 -4.02 -23.78 -9.63
N LEU A 125 -4.58 -22.90 -10.45
CA LEU A 125 -3.87 -22.31 -11.59
C LEU A 125 -2.72 -21.40 -11.14
N PHE A 126 -2.93 -20.58 -10.11
CA PHE A 126 -1.89 -19.68 -9.59
C PHE A 126 -0.73 -20.45 -8.94
N ALA A 127 -1.04 -21.53 -8.20
CA ALA A 127 -0.03 -22.44 -7.66
C ALA A 127 0.77 -23.15 -8.77
N PHE A 128 0.11 -23.56 -9.86
CA PHE A 128 0.79 -24.18 -11.01
C PHE A 128 1.71 -23.21 -11.75
N VAL A 129 1.26 -21.96 -11.96
CA VAL A 129 2.05 -20.94 -12.66
C VAL A 129 3.25 -20.51 -11.81
N TRP A 130 3.07 -20.31 -10.50
CA TRP A 130 4.17 -19.96 -9.60
C TRP A 130 5.17 -21.10 -9.42
N GLY A 131 4.69 -22.35 -9.34
CA GLY A 131 5.55 -23.53 -9.30
C GLY A 131 6.42 -23.70 -10.55
N PHE A 132 5.91 -23.35 -11.73
CA PHE A 132 6.67 -23.41 -12.98
C PHE A 132 7.74 -22.31 -13.09
N VAL A 133 7.44 -21.10 -12.60
CA VAL A 133 8.40 -19.98 -12.60
C VAL A 133 9.56 -20.24 -11.65
N SER A 134 9.34 -20.94 -10.54
CA SER A 134 10.39 -21.25 -9.57
C SER A 134 11.32 -22.39 -9.98
N LEU A 135 10.99 -23.18 -11.01
CA LEU A 135 11.82 -24.29 -11.50
C LEU A 135 12.72 -23.89 -12.68
N LEU A 136 12.59 -22.66 -13.18
CA LEU A 136 13.32 -22.16 -14.36
C LEU A 136 14.40 -21.11 -14.03
N VAL A 137 14.71 -20.90 -12.75
CA VAL A 137 15.81 -20.06 -12.26
C VAL A 137 16.77 -20.91 -11.44
#